data_AF-A0A9Q3CCY9-F1
#
_entry.id   AF-A0A9Q3CCY9-F1
#
_cell.length_a   1.000
_cell.length_b   1.000
_cell.length_c   1.000
_cell.angle_alpha   90.00
_cell.angle_beta   90.00
_cell.angle_gamma   90.00
#
_symmetry.space_group_name_H-M   'P 1'
#
loop_
_entity.id
_entity.type
_entity.pdbx_description
1 polymer ?
#
loop_
_entity_poly.entity_id
_entity_poly.type
_entity_poly.pdbx_seq_one_letter_code
_entity_poly.pdbx_strand_id
1 'polypeptide(L)'
;MLTVTFSSVSIPDHLSIISVLNDPNQNLTTKAALLEKLSNWLQDPQVSSELQVLLLQDLSLDLPASLLNHLAHSIDLSDSTKPSAISSYRKCAQLCLDRIATEGTPKEVFMSLTNAMLQVFSKFNPPTYDDSSGPPLDLNLSTLSLARMVLPPLKAVLLAILTKSRNPSAFFNSFAQSLLCLFRSPQRFEPDLAQKVYLEILDTCRLLRSFHPALETPTLTFVTCMSYLLLGEHCNSFQLGKAYLCYRYPKWHLSLIRISNKSKNVNVLPSNSSDIFKHVQESIQPLINSLELSDGSLEVIHPKQLLSHKPPLSQDDIRNNCMKMSYGSLSADQLFRLVQLGAWLMYAMRQFTIVDEEKPLEHDDLGPLFNVTFEDGSSAAVDASIFLILSNPPRNPPDQMFINLSYLACRTNSESERLVVFRTLVVLLDALSDSHRLHILSILLESSFDLKIRIAIVNLLREKTFELGMQYWSAQMVERIMVGLLDVREDLRPDQVAIGSLKLITEKLNLVYLILKTDVVNSSGIKTGTLNWRLKELVITPIHQWIQDVNSSDQAGNFGSVMLALDLVVEALQQPR
;
A
#
# COMPACT_ATOMS: atom_id res chain seq x y z
N MET A 1 -42.53 4.70 -27.99
CA MET A 1 -42.52 3.89 -26.75
C MET A 1 -42.81 2.44 -27.13
N LEU A 2 -41.78 1.60 -27.21
CA LEU A 2 -41.95 0.15 -27.36
C LEU A 2 -42.43 -0.40 -26.00
N THR A 3 -43.60 -1.02 -25.96
CA THR A 3 -44.14 -1.65 -24.74
C THR A 3 -43.94 -3.15 -24.84
N VAL A 4 -42.98 -3.68 -24.08
CA VAL A 4 -42.78 -5.14 -23.97
C VAL A 4 -43.93 -5.72 -23.15
N THR A 5 -44.68 -6.64 -23.75
CA THR A 5 -45.77 -7.38 -23.10
C THR A 5 -45.30 -8.80 -22.81
N PHE A 6 -45.38 -9.22 -21.55
CA PHE A 6 -45.12 -10.58 -21.11
C PHE A 6 -46.48 -11.25 -20.92
N SER A 7 -46.76 -12.32 -21.66
CA SER A 7 -47.87 -13.23 -21.35
C SER A 7 -47.31 -14.55 -20.84
N SER A 8 -48.05 -15.29 -20.01
CA SER A 8 -47.62 -16.61 -19.52
C SER A 8 -47.52 -17.67 -20.63
N VAL A 9 -47.97 -17.36 -21.86
CA VAL A 9 -48.09 -18.29 -22.98
C VAL A 9 -47.10 -17.98 -24.12
N SER A 10 -46.55 -16.76 -24.20
CA SER A 10 -45.68 -16.32 -25.30
C SER A 10 -44.26 -16.01 -24.82
N ILE A 11 -43.24 -16.51 -25.53
CA ILE A 11 -41.84 -16.16 -25.28
C ILE A 11 -41.68 -14.63 -25.46
N PRO A 12 -41.12 -13.92 -24.47
CA PRO A 12 -40.78 -12.52 -24.60
C PRO A 12 -39.84 -12.28 -25.79
N ASP A 13 -40.07 -11.22 -26.56
CA ASP A 13 -39.18 -10.89 -27.68
C ASP A 13 -37.83 -10.37 -27.17
N HIS A 14 -36.76 -11.14 -27.41
CA HIS A 14 -35.40 -10.81 -26.98
C HIS A 14 -34.92 -9.48 -27.59
N LEU A 15 -35.28 -9.15 -28.84
CA LEU A 15 -34.91 -7.89 -29.49
C LEU A 15 -35.61 -6.69 -28.83
N SER A 16 -36.87 -6.86 -28.46
CA SER A 16 -37.62 -5.84 -27.71
C SER A 16 -37.04 -5.62 -26.30
N ILE A 17 -36.58 -6.67 -25.62
CA ILE A 17 -35.92 -6.55 -24.31
C ILE A 17 -34.59 -5.79 -24.46
N ILE A 18 -33.74 -6.20 -25.40
CA ILE A 18 -32.42 -5.59 -25.63
C ILE A 18 -32.56 -4.13 -26.05
N SER A 19 -33.47 -3.82 -26.99
CA SER A 19 -33.67 -2.46 -27.47
C SER A 19 -34.08 -1.50 -26.35
N VAL A 20 -34.98 -1.91 -25.44
CA VAL A 20 -35.39 -1.07 -24.31
C VAL A 20 -34.27 -0.92 -23.28
N LEU A 21 -33.49 -1.97 -23.02
CA LEU A 21 -32.36 -1.89 -22.08
C LEU A 21 -31.25 -0.99 -22.64
N ASN A 22 -30.94 -1.07 -23.93
CA ASN A 22 -29.84 -0.32 -24.54
C ASN A 22 -30.21 1.10 -25.03
N ASP A 23 -31.50 1.45 -25.12
CA ASP A 23 -31.93 2.79 -25.52
C ASP A 23 -31.51 3.84 -24.46
N PRO A 24 -30.63 4.80 -24.81
CA PRO A 24 -30.18 5.84 -23.88
C PRO A 24 -31.29 6.84 -23.52
N ASN A 25 -32.38 6.89 -24.29
CA ASN A 25 -33.49 7.79 -24.05
C ASN A 25 -34.54 7.22 -23.07
N GLN A 26 -34.44 5.95 -22.68
CA GLN A 26 -35.34 5.35 -21.69
C GLN A 26 -34.89 5.69 -20.27
N ASN A 27 -35.84 6.12 -19.43
CA ASN A 27 -35.55 6.42 -18.03
C ASN A 27 -35.32 5.15 -17.19
N LEU A 28 -34.64 5.31 -16.06
CA LEU A 28 -34.23 4.21 -15.18
C LEU A 28 -35.43 3.42 -14.60
N THR A 29 -36.57 4.09 -14.42
CA THR A 29 -37.82 3.47 -13.97
C THR A 29 -38.44 2.54 -14.99
N THR A 30 -38.40 2.88 -16.29
CA THR A 30 -38.90 2.00 -17.37
C THR A 30 -38.03 0.76 -17.51
N LYS A 31 -36.70 0.93 -17.42
CA LYS A 31 -35.75 -0.19 -17.42
C LYS A 31 -35.93 -1.08 -16.19
N ALA A 32 -36.17 -0.49 -15.01
CA ALA A 32 -36.45 -1.24 -13.79
C ALA A 32 -37.75 -2.04 -13.87
N ALA A 33 -38.82 -1.44 -14.39
CA ALA A 33 -40.10 -2.14 -14.60
C ALA A 33 -39.98 -3.29 -15.61
N LEU A 34 -39.14 -3.14 -16.65
CA LEU A 34 -38.84 -4.22 -17.58
C LEU A 34 -38.12 -5.39 -16.89
N LEU A 35 -37.09 -5.10 -16.09
CA LEU A 35 -36.35 -6.14 -15.36
C LEU A 35 -37.21 -6.83 -14.31
N GLU A 36 -38.09 -6.10 -13.62
CA GLU A 36 -39.03 -6.69 -12.67
C GLU A 36 -40.00 -7.65 -13.38
N LYS A 37 -40.54 -7.27 -14.55
CA LYS A 37 -41.37 -8.16 -15.37
C LYS A 37 -40.61 -9.39 -15.86
N LEU A 38 -39.37 -9.21 -16.32
CA LEU A 38 -38.52 -10.32 -16.77
C LEU A 38 -38.19 -11.27 -15.60
N SER A 39 -37.81 -10.73 -14.44
CA SER A 39 -37.55 -11.50 -13.22
C SER A 39 -38.78 -12.31 -12.81
N ASN A 40 -39.96 -11.69 -12.78
CA ASN A 40 -41.21 -12.37 -12.43
C ASN A 40 -41.55 -13.48 -13.44
N TRP A 41 -41.33 -13.25 -14.73
CA TRP A 41 -41.58 -14.26 -15.77
C TRP A 41 -40.61 -15.45 -15.68
N LEU A 42 -39.34 -15.21 -15.34
CA LEU A 42 -38.34 -16.27 -15.11
C LEU A 42 -38.61 -17.08 -13.82
N GLN A 43 -39.34 -16.51 -12.87
CA GLN A 43 -39.74 -17.18 -11.62
C GLN A 43 -41.11 -17.86 -11.70
N ASP A 44 -41.90 -17.60 -12.76
CA ASP A 44 -43.27 -18.12 -12.87
C ASP A 44 -43.26 -19.64 -13.07
N PRO A 45 -43.77 -20.44 -12.12
CA PRO A 45 -43.81 -21.89 -12.25
C PRO A 45 -44.77 -22.38 -13.34
N GLN A 46 -45.63 -21.52 -13.89
CA GLN A 46 -46.53 -21.86 -14.99
C GLN A 46 -45.89 -21.77 -16.37
N VAL A 47 -44.73 -21.11 -16.49
CA VAL A 47 -44.01 -21.00 -17.75
C VAL A 47 -43.14 -22.24 -17.95
N SER A 48 -43.15 -22.80 -19.17
CA SER A 48 -42.30 -23.95 -19.49
C SER A 48 -40.82 -23.61 -19.31
N SER A 49 -40.10 -24.45 -18.56
CA SER A 49 -38.66 -24.32 -18.33
C SER A 49 -37.86 -24.30 -19.65
N GLU A 50 -38.30 -25.05 -20.67
CA GLU A 50 -37.64 -25.06 -21.99
C GLU A 50 -37.73 -23.69 -22.69
N LEU A 51 -38.88 -23.00 -22.55
CA LEU A 51 -39.07 -21.67 -23.12
C LEU A 51 -38.23 -20.62 -22.39
N GLN A 52 -38.07 -20.75 -21.07
CA GLN A 52 -37.20 -19.89 -20.28
C GLN A 52 -35.74 -20.06 -20.68
N VAL A 53 -35.27 -21.30 -20.83
CA VAL A 53 -33.90 -21.61 -21.26
C VAL A 53 -33.64 -21.07 -22.67
N LEU A 54 -34.57 -21.24 -23.61
CA LEU A 54 -34.42 -20.75 -24.98
C LEU A 54 -34.28 -19.21 -25.02
N LEU A 55 -35.11 -18.49 -24.27
CA LEU A 55 -34.97 -17.03 -24.15
C LEU A 55 -33.61 -16.62 -23.56
N LEU A 56 -33.16 -17.31 -22.51
CA LEU A 56 -31.88 -16.98 -21.87
C LEU A 56 -30.68 -17.30 -22.76
N GLN A 57 -30.78 -18.32 -23.62
CA GLN A 57 -29.78 -18.59 -24.65
C GLN A 57 -29.73 -17.46 -25.67
N ASP A 58 -30.88 -17.00 -26.19
CA ASP A 58 -30.94 -15.87 -27.12
C ASP A 58 -30.41 -14.56 -26.51
N LEU A 59 -30.56 -14.37 -25.20
CA LEU A 59 -30.11 -13.19 -24.47
C LEU A 59 -28.65 -13.26 -23.97
N SER A 60 -27.96 -14.39 -24.16
CA SER A 60 -26.68 -14.71 -23.50
C SER A 60 -25.55 -13.73 -23.79
N LEU A 61 -25.54 -13.11 -24.97
CA LEU A 61 -24.49 -12.17 -25.37
C LEU A 61 -24.77 -10.72 -24.93
N ASP A 62 -26.02 -10.29 -24.95
CA ASP A 62 -26.36 -8.85 -24.81
C ASP A 62 -26.85 -8.49 -23.40
N LEU A 63 -27.67 -9.36 -22.79
CA LEU A 63 -28.29 -9.07 -21.50
C LEU A 63 -27.26 -8.85 -20.38
N PRO A 64 -26.19 -9.66 -20.23
CA PRO A 64 -25.24 -9.46 -19.14
C PRO A 64 -24.52 -8.10 -19.21
N ALA A 65 -24.09 -7.69 -20.41
CA ALA A 65 -23.47 -6.39 -20.63
C ALA A 65 -24.44 -5.24 -20.36
N SER A 66 -25.70 -5.35 -20.81
CA SER A 66 -26.73 -4.36 -20.49
C SER A 66 -26.96 -4.26 -18.99
N LEU A 67 -27.15 -5.37 -18.29
CA LEU A 67 -27.34 -5.39 -16.83
C LEU A 67 -26.17 -4.75 -16.09
N LEU A 68 -24.94 -5.07 -16.46
CA LEU A 68 -23.74 -4.53 -15.81
C LEU A 68 -23.57 -3.02 -16.03
N ASN A 69 -23.72 -2.55 -17.26
CA ASN A 69 -23.64 -1.11 -17.58
C ASN A 69 -24.68 -0.31 -16.78
N HIS A 70 -25.88 -0.86 -16.63
CA HIS A 70 -26.95 -0.20 -15.89
C HIS A 70 -26.76 -0.27 -14.38
N LEU A 71 -26.26 -1.38 -13.86
CA LEU A 71 -25.88 -1.49 -12.45
C LEU A 71 -24.80 -0.46 -12.11
N ALA A 72 -23.77 -0.30 -12.94
CA ALA A 72 -22.74 0.72 -12.78
C ALA A 72 -23.34 2.14 -12.75
N HIS A 73 -24.19 2.50 -13.73
CA HIS A 73 -24.83 3.83 -13.79
C HIS A 73 -25.86 4.09 -12.67
N SER A 74 -26.54 3.05 -12.17
CA SER A 74 -27.49 3.20 -11.07
C SER A 74 -26.82 3.51 -9.73
N ILE A 75 -25.52 3.24 -9.62
CA ILE A 75 -24.73 3.53 -8.42
C ILE A 75 -24.32 5.01 -8.39
N ASP A 76 -24.10 5.67 -9.53
CA ASP A 76 -23.82 7.12 -9.61
C ASP A 76 -25.02 7.99 -9.16
N LEU A 77 -26.22 7.43 -9.13
CA LEU A 77 -27.48 8.16 -8.87
C LEU A 77 -28.01 8.01 -7.43
N SER A 78 -27.31 7.25 -6.56
CA SER A 78 -27.78 6.94 -5.20
C SER A 78 -27.87 8.14 -4.25
N ASP A 79 -27.29 9.29 -4.62
CA ASP A 79 -27.37 10.52 -3.81
C ASP A 79 -28.64 11.36 -4.03
N SER A 80 -29.51 11.00 -4.99
CA SER A 80 -30.65 11.87 -5.36
C SER A 80 -32.03 11.21 -5.52
N THR A 81 -32.18 9.88 -5.41
CA THR A 81 -33.46 9.19 -5.67
C THR A 81 -33.84 8.09 -4.67
N LYS A 82 -35.15 7.77 -4.61
CA LYS A 82 -35.80 6.87 -3.64
C LYS A 82 -35.07 5.51 -3.47
N PRO A 83 -34.50 5.20 -2.29
CA PRO A 83 -33.65 4.03 -2.08
C PRO A 83 -34.36 2.66 -2.23
N SER A 84 -35.69 2.60 -2.07
CA SER A 84 -36.46 1.37 -2.21
C SER A 84 -36.49 0.83 -3.66
N ALA A 85 -36.57 1.72 -4.66
CA ALA A 85 -36.61 1.32 -6.08
C ALA A 85 -35.26 0.75 -6.56
N ILE A 86 -34.15 1.33 -6.10
CA ILE A 86 -32.78 0.86 -6.41
C ILE A 86 -32.55 -0.53 -5.80
N SER A 87 -33.04 -0.77 -4.58
CA SER A 87 -32.91 -2.08 -3.92
C SER A 87 -33.69 -3.19 -4.63
N SER A 88 -34.90 -2.91 -5.12
CA SER A 88 -35.71 -3.87 -5.90
C SER A 88 -35.05 -4.17 -7.25
N TYR A 89 -34.55 -3.12 -7.91
CA TYR A 89 -33.83 -3.23 -9.18
C TYR A 89 -32.61 -4.16 -9.07
N ARG A 90 -31.75 -3.95 -8.07
CA ARG A 90 -30.54 -4.78 -7.86
C ARG A 90 -30.90 -6.25 -7.66
N LYS A 91 -31.99 -6.55 -6.93
CA LYS A 91 -32.45 -7.93 -6.73
C LYS A 91 -32.93 -8.57 -8.03
N CYS A 92 -33.71 -7.86 -8.83
CA CYS A 92 -34.19 -8.36 -10.12
C CYS A 92 -33.02 -8.57 -11.10
N ALA A 93 -32.08 -7.63 -11.15
CA ALA A 93 -30.88 -7.74 -11.98
C ALA A 93 -30.00 -8.91 -11.56
N GLN A 94 -29.81 -9.12 -10.24
CA GLN A 94 -29.07 -10.28 -9.73
C GLN A 94 -29.72 -11.59 -10.16
N LEU A 95 -31.05 -11.71 -10.01
CA LEU A 95 -31.76 -12.91 -10.39
C LEU A 95 -31.61 -13.23 -11.88
N CYS A 96 -31.75 -12.22 -12.74
CA CYS A 96 -31.55 -12.38 -14.18
C CYS A 96 -30.11 -12.81 -14.50
N LEU A 97 -29.11 -12.24 -13.82
CA LEU A 97 -27.70 -12.62 -13.96
C LEU A 97 -27.44 -14.06 -13.50
N ASP A 98 -28.01 -14.48 -12.37
CA ASP A 98 -27.84 -15.84 -11.84
C ASP A 98 -28.50 -16.88 -12.77
N ARG A 99 -29.69 -16.58 -13.30
CA ARG A 99 -30.40 -17.44 -14.25
C ARG A 99 -29.67 -17.54 -15.58
N ILE A 100 -29.23 -16.43 -16.16
CA ILE A 100 -28.51 -16.48 -17.45
C ILE A 100 -27.15 -17.16 -17.33
N ALA A 101 -26.48 -17.06 -16.17
CA ALA A 101 -25.24 -17.77 -15.91
C ALA A 101 -25.40 -19.30 -15.81
N THR A 102 -26.58 -19.77 -15.40
CA THR A 102 -26.87 -21.21 -15.24
C THR A 102 -27.50 -21.83 -16.48
N GLU A 103 -28.36 -21.10 -17.18
CA GLU A 103 -29.20 -21.62 -18.27
C GLU A 103 -28.83 -21.07 -19.66
N GLY A 104 -28.07 -19.97 -19.73
CA GLY A 104 -27.59 -19.39 -20.98
C GLY A 104 -26.36 -20.10 -21.57
N THR A 105 -25.88 -19.59 -22.71
CA THR A 105 -24.66 -20.08 -23.37
C THR A 105 -23.42 -19.62 -22.59
N PRO A 106 -22.65 -20.52 -21.94
CA PRO A 106 -21.59 -20.10 -21.02
C PRO A 106 -20.55 -19.19 -21.67
N LYS A 107 -20.11 -19.51 -22.90
CA LYS A 107 -19.10 -18.70 -23.60
C LYS A 107 -19.56 -17.28 -23.90
N GLU A 108 -20.82 -17.11 -24.30
CA GLU A 108 -21.38 -15.81 -24.66
C GLU A 108 -21.59 -14.96 -23.40
N VAL A 109 -22.14 -15.56 -22.34
CA VAL A 109 -22.29 -14.90 -21.04
C VAL A 109 -20.93 -14.48 -20.47
N PHE A 110 -19.91 -15.35 -20.56
CA PHE A 110 -18.55 -15.04 -20.12
C PHE A 110 -17.99 -13.83 -20.87
N MET A 111 -17.98 -13.90 -22.20
CA MET A 111 -17.47 -12.84 -23.07
C MET A 111 -18.19 -11.51 -22.82
N SER A 112 -19.52 -11.56 -22.68
CA SER A 112 -20.37 -10.40 -22.39
C SER A 112 -19.99 -9.74 -21.07
N LEU A 113 -19.93 -10.54 -19.99
CA LEU A 113 -19.57 -10.05 -18.66
C LEU A 113 -18.14 -9.49 -18.61
N THR A 114 -17.15 -10.24 -19.10
CA THR A 114 -15.75 -9.79 -19.02
C THR A 114 -15.51 -8.53 -19.85
N ASN A 115 -16.10 -8.43 -21.04
CA ASN A 115 -15.98 -7.25 -21.88
C ASN A 115 -16.71 -6.05 -21.28
N ALA A 116 -17.93 -6.24 -20.77
CA ALA A 116 -18.67 -5.17 -20.13
C ALA A 116 -17.93 -4.66 -18.89
N MET A 117 -17.36 -5.56 -18.07
CA MET A 117 -16.50 -5.16 -16.94
C MET A 117 -15.34 -4.30 -17.43
N LEU A 118 -14.57 -4.77 -18.41
CA LEU A 118 -13.42 -4.01 -18.93
C LEU A 118 -13.83 -2.65 -19.51
N GLN A 119 -14.97 -2.57 -20.20
CA GLN A 119 -15.49 -1.31 -20.76
C GLN A 119 -15.97 -0.34 -19.67
N VAL A 120 -16.75 -0.83 -18.72
CA VAL A 120 -17.22 -0.05 -17.56
C VAL A 120 -16.01 0.52 -16.81
N PHE A 121 -14.97 -0.27 -16.57
CA PHE A 121 -13.80 0.15 -15.78
C PHE A 121 -12.78 1.00 -16.54
N SER A 122 -12.71 0.88 -17.87
CA SER A 122 -11.92 1.82 -18.70
C SER A 122 -12.39 3.28 -18.56
N LYS A 123 -13.66 3.50 -18.22
CA LYS A 123 -14.21 4.84 -17.98
C LYS A 123 -13.86 5.41 -16.61
N PHE A 124 -13.55 4.57 -15.62
CA PHE A 124 -13.25 4.97 -14.24
C PHE A 124 -11.75 5.24 -13.98
N ASN A 125 -10.86 4.77 -14.85
CA ASN A 125 -9.41 5.01 -14.75
C ASN A 125 -8.91 5.76 -16.00
N PRO A 126 -9.11 7.09 -16.12
CA PRO A 126 -8.47 7.83 -17.18
C PRO A 126 -6.94 7.72 -17.04
N PRO A 127 -6.18 7.65 -18.16
CA PRO A 127 -4.73 7.65 -18.10
C PRO A 127 -4.26 8.92 -17.39
N THR A 128 -3.47 8.76 -16.34
CA THR A 128 -2.84 9.84 -15.59
C THR A 128 -1.92 10.64 -16.51
N TYR A 129 -2.44 11.71 -17.09
CA TYR A 129 -1.69 12.83 -17.64
C TYR A 129 -2.21 14.11 -17.01
N ASP A 130 -1.31 14.75 -16.25
CA ASP A 130 -1.31 16.11 -15.73
C ASP A 130 -2.41 16.61 -14.78
N ASP A 131 -1.92 17.41 -13.83
CA ASP A 131 -2.60 18.26 -12.86
C ASP A 131 -3.98 18.76 -13.30
N SER A 132 -5.02 18.43 -12.54
CA SER A 132 -6.08 19.38 -12.14
C SER A 132 -7.15 18.72 -11.26
N SER A 133 -7.11 19.06 -9.97
CA SER A 133 -8.25 19.52 -9.14
C SER A 133 -9.68 19.10 -9.53
N GLY A 134 -9.95 17.81 -9.70
CA GLY A 134 -11.30 17.25 -9.60
C GLY A 134 -11.49 16.58 -8.24
N PRO A 135 -12.64 16.74 -7.55
CA PRO A 135 -12.91 15.90 -6.39
C PRO A 135 -12.93 14.43 -6.86
N PRO A 136 -12.30 13.49 -6.14
CA PRO A 136 -12.45 12.08 -6.43
C PRO A 136 -13.94 11.74 -6.35
N LEU A 137 -14.50 11.15 -7.41
CA LEU A 137 -15.85 10.59 -7.36
C LEU A 137 -15.90 9.61 -6.17
N ASP A 138 -16.79 9.89 -5.22
CA ASP A 138 -16.91 9.17 -3.95
C ASP A 138 -17.57 7.80 -4.20
N LEU A 139 -16.80 6.88 -4.77
CA LEU A 139 -17.24 5.58 -5.28
C LEU A 139 -17.16 4.46 -4.23
N ASN A 140 -16.91 4.78 -2.96
CA ASN A 140 -16.45 3.87 -1.89
C ASN A 140 -17.34 2.63 -1.62
N LEU A 141 -18.62 2.63 -2.03
CA LEU A 141 -19.56 1.49 -1.85
C LEU A 141 -19.90 0.73 -3.14
N SER A 142 -19.48 1.25 -4.29
CA SER A 142 -19.94 0.83 -5.63
C SER A 142 -19.23 -0.41 -6.16
N THR A 143 -17.90 -0.43 -6.02
CA THR A 143 -17.03 -1.42 -6.67
C THR A 143 -17.13 -2.80 -6.01
N LEU A 144 -17.10 -2.85 -4.67
CA LEU A 144 -17.23 -4.11 -3.93
C LEU A 144 -18.62 -4.73 -4.05
N SER A 145 -19.68 -3.91 -4.02
CA SER A 145 -21.05 -4.41 -4.18
C SER A 145 -21.26 -4.97 -5.59
N LEU A 146 -20.75 -4.28 -6.62
CA LEU A 146 -20.74 -4.78 -7.99
C LEU A 146 -19.91 -6.07 -8.14
N ALA A 147 -18.73 -6.13 -7.51
CA ALA A 147 -17.90 -7.34 -7.51
C ALA A 147 -18.66 -8.56 -6.96
N ARG A 148 -19.35 -8.40 -5.83
CA ARG A 148 -20.12 -9.48 -5.19
C ARG A 148 -21.34 -9.91 -6.00
N MET A 149 -21.93 -9.01 -6.78
CA MET A 149 -23.02 -9.35 -7.70
C MET A 149 -22.54 -10.15 -8.91
N VAL A 150 -21.35 -9.83 -9.43
CA VAL A 150 -20.82 -10.42 -10.68
C VAL A 150 -19.99 -11.68 -10.45
N LEU A 151 -19.31 -11.79 -9.31
CA LEU A 151 -18.41 -12.91 -9.02
C LEU A 151 -19.13 -14.29 -9.05
N PRO A 152 -20.34 -14.47 -8.47
CA PRO A 152 -21.03 -15.76 -8.53
C PRO A 152 -21.46 -16.18 -9.95
N PRO A 153 -22.13 -15.32 -10.76
CA PRO A 153 -22.41 -15.60 -12.18
C PRO A 153 -21.15 -15.93 -12.97
N LEU A 154 -20.09 -15.14 -12.79
CA LEU A 154 -18.83 -15.31 -13.51
C LEU A 154 -18.13 -16.63 -13.14
N LYS A 155 -18.16 -17.00 -11.85
CA LYS A 155 -17.70 -18.30 -11.35
C LYS A 155 -18.47 -19.45 -11.98
N ALA A 156 -19.80 -19.41 -11.98
CA ALA A 156 -20.65 -20.47 -12.50
C ALA A 156 -20.36 -20.74 -13.98
N VAL A 157 -20.30 -19.67 -14.77
CA VAL A 157 -20.03 -19.73 -16.20
C VAL A 157 -18.60 -20.21 -16.48
N LEU A 158 -17.61 -19.70 -15.75
CA LEU A 158 -16.21 -20.12 -15.92
C LEU A 158 -16.04 -21.61 -15.60
N LEU A 159 -16.67 -22.13 -14.55
CA LEU A 159 -16.68 -23.55 -14.25
C LEU A 159 -17.28 -24.37 -15.40
N ALA A 160 -18.43 -23.94 -15.93
CA ALA A 160 -19.07 -24.60 -17.07
C ALA A 160 -18.17 -24.62 -18.32
N ILE A 161 -17.40 -23.56 -18.57
CA ILE A 161 -16.42 -23.51 -19.67
C ILE A 161 -15.24 -24.43 -19.39
N LEU A 162 -14.65 -24.34 -18.19
CA LEU A 162 -13.43 -25.08 -17.85
C LEU A 162 -13.64 -26.59 -17.90
N THR A 163 -14.80 -27.11 -17.52
CA THR A 163 -15.09 -28.56 -17.64
C THR A 163 -14.95 -29.12 -19.05
N LYS A 164 -15.03 -28.27 -20.09
CA LYS A 164 -14.99 -28.67 -21.51
C LYS A 164 -13.84 -28.02 -22.31
N SER A 165 -13.07 -27.12 -21.70
CA SER A 165 -12.08 -26.32 -22.41
C SER A 165 -10.76 -27.06 -22.61
N ARG A 166 -10.20 -26.98 -23.83
CA ARG A 166 -8.83 -27.41 -24.15
C ARG A 166 -7.78 -26.33 -23.84
N ASN A 167 -8.21 -25.09 -23.60
CA ASN A 167 -7.34 -23.96 -23.27
C ASN A 167 -7.91 -23.22 -22.04
N PRO A 168 -7.73 -23.78 -20.82
CA PRO A 168 -8.29 -23.21 -19.60
C PRO A 168 -7.66 -21.86 -19.24
N SER A 169 -6.37 -21.66 -19.56
CA SER A 169 -5.62 -20.45 -19.21
C SER A 169 -6.15 -19.19 -19.89
N ALA A 170 -6.61 -19.27 -21.15
CA ALA A 170 -7.15 -18.10 -21.85
C ALA A 170 -8.38 -17.53 -21.14
N PHE A 171 -9.33 -18.39 -20.75
CA PHE A 171 -10.53 -17.97 -20.01
C PHE A 171 -10.18 -17.50 -18.60
N PHE A 172 -9.27 -18.21 -17.92
CA PHE A 172 -8.82 -17.78 -16.59
C PHE A 172 -8.14 -16.41 -16.61
N ASN A 173 -7.30 -16.13 -17.61
CA ASN A 173 -6.62 -14.85 -17.73
C ASN A 173 -7.61 -13.71 -17.96
N SER A 174 -8.62 -13.89 -18.82
CA SER A 174 -9.68 -12.88 -19.00
C SER A 174 -10.48 -12.66 -17.71
N PHE A 175 -10.79 -13.73 -16.97
CA PHE A 175 -11.43 -13.64 -15.66
C PHE A 175 -10.60 -12.83 -14.65
N ALA A 176 -9.32 -13.20 -14.51
CA ALA A 176 -8.38 -12.53 -13.61
C ALA A 176 -8.23 -11.06 -13.97
N GLN A 177 -8.04 -10.76 -15.26
CA GLN A 177 -7.89 -9.41 -15.77
C GLN A 177 -9.11 -8.53 -15.48
N SER A 178 -10.34 -9.03 -15.73
CA SER A 178 -11.56 -8.26 -15.46
C SER A 178 -11.69 -7.89 -13.98
N LEU A 179 -11.31 -8.78 -13.06
CA LEU A 179 -11.31 -8.50 -11.62
C LEU A 179 -10.16 -7.57 -11.21
N LEU A 180 -8.94 -7.76 -11.74
CA LEU A 180 -7.82 -6.86 -11.45
C LEU A 180 -8.13 -5.41 -11.88
N CYS A 181 -8.78 -5.23 -13.03
CA CYS A 181 -9.23 -3.92 -13.49
C CYS A 181 -10.29 -3.31 -12.56
N LEU A 182 -11.21 -4.12 -12.03
CA LEU A 182 -12.24 -3.69 -11.08
C LEU A 182 -11.61 -3.14 -9.78
N PHE A 183 -10.59 -3.82 -9.25
CA PHE A 183 -9.99 -3.47 -7.95
C PHE A 183 -8.79 -2.53 -8.00
N ARG A 184 -8.46 -1.97 -9.17
CA ARG A 184 -7.36 -1.01 -9.31
C ARG A 184 -7.75 0.44 -8.95
N SER A 185 -9.04 0.75 -8.85
CA SER A 185 -9.48 2.11 -8.51
C SER A 185 -9.03 2.49 -7.09
N PRO A 186 -8.51 3.71 -6.84
CA PRO A 186 -7.99 4.15 -5.54
C PRO A 186 -9.13 4.44 -4.53
N GLN A 187 -9.93 3.42 -4.22
CA GLN A 187 -11.09 3.50 -3.34
C GLN A 187 -10.78 2.83 -2.03
N ARG A 188 -11.17 3.45 -0.91
CA ARG A 188 -11.02 2.79 0.38
C ARG A 188 -12.19 1.87 0.64
N PHE A 189 -11.88 0.67 1.08
CA PHE A 189 -12.87 -0.35 1.36
C PHE A 189 -13.01 -0.60 2.86
N GLU A 190 -14.20 -1.02 3.26
CA GLU A 190 -14.42 -1.54 4.61
C GLU A 190 -13.62 -2.85 4.78
N PRO A 191 -12.75 -2.95 5.81
CA PRO A 191 -11.88 -4.11 6.01
C PRO A 191 -12.60 -5.46 5.97
N ASP A 192 -13.69 -5.58 6.72
CA ASP A 192 -14.48 -6.81 6.83
C ASP A 192 -15.07 -7.25 5.49
N LEU A 193 -15.50 -6.28 4.68
CA LEU A 193 -16.09 -6.55 3.37
C LEU A 193 -15.02 -6.96 2.36
N ALA A 194 -13.89 -6.28 2.32
CA ALA A 194 -12.78 -6.63 1.45
C ALA A 194 -12.20 -8.00 1.78
N GLN A 195 -12.08 -8.34 3.07
CA GLN A 195 -11.66 -9.66 3.53
C GLN A 195 -12.61 -10.76 3.04
N LYS A 196 -13.94 -10.54 3.15
CA LYS A 196 -14.95 -11.47 2.64
C LYS A 196 -14.83 -11.66 1.12
N VAL A 197 -14.69 -10.58 0.36
CA VAL A 197 -14.54 -10.65 -1.11
C VAL A 197 -13.24 -11.36 -1.49
N TYR A 198 -12.14 -11.09 -0.79
CA TYR A 198 -10.88 -11.80 -1.02
C TYR A 198 -11.01 -13.31 -0.79
N LEU A 199 -11.67 -13.71 0.29
CA LEU A 199 -11.94 -15.13 0.58
C LEU A 199 -12.85 -15.78 -0.49
N GLU A 200 -13.90 -15.08 -0.93
CA GLU A 200 -14.77 -15.55 -2.03
C GLU A 200 -13.98 -15.77 -3.34
N ILE A 201 -13.02 -14.88 -3.65
CA ILE A 201 -12.11 -15.01 -4.80
C ILE A 201 -11.16 -16.20 -4.62
N LEU A 202 -10.58 -16.34 -3.42
CA LEU A 202 -9.65 -17.42 -3.09
C LEU A 202 -10.31 -18.80 -3.24
N ASP A 203 -11.52 -18.96 -2.71
CA ASP A 203 -12.29 -20.21 -2.83
C ASP A 203 -12.68 -20.51 -4.27
N THR A 204 -13.02 -19.48 -5.04
CA THR A 204 -13.27 -19.61 -6.48
C THR A 204 -12.02 -20.11 -7.20
N CYS A 205 -10.87 -19.49 -6.94
CA CYS A 205 -9.59 -19.87 -7.52
C CYS A 205 -9.17 -21.31 -7.18
N ARG A 206 -9.36 -21.74 -5.92
CA ARG A 206 -9.12 -23.13 -5.49
C ARG A 206 -9.95 -24.11 -6.29
N LEU A 207 -11.23 -23.83 -6.40
CA LEU A 207 -12.16 -24.67 -7.14
C LEU A 207 -11.73 -24.77 -8.61
N LEU A 208 -11.43 -23.65 -9.27
CA LEU A 208 -11.00 -23.63 -10.67
C LEU A 208 -9.70 -24.43 -10.89
N ARG A 209 -8.72 -24.28 -9.99
CA ARG A 209 -7.46 -25.05 -10.04
C ARG A 209 -7.69 -26.55 -9.87
N SER A 210 -8.64 -26.95 -9.02
CA SER A 210 -8.95 -28.38 -8.82
C SER A 210 -9.43 -29.08 -10.11
N PHE A 211 -9.98 -28.33 -11.07
CA PHE A 211 -10.35 -28.86 -12.39
C PHE A 211 -9.19 -28.92 -13.37
N HIS A 212 -8.20 -28.02 -13.26
CA HIS A 212 -7.10 -27.91 -14.21
C HIS A 212 -5.78 -27.52 -13.52
N PRO A 213 -4.82 -28.47 -13.36
CA PRO A 213 -3.52 -28.19 -12.76
C PRO A 213 -2.73 -27.08 -13.48
N ALA A 214 -2.92 -26.92 -14.79
CA ALA A 214 -2.29 -25.86 -15.60
C ALA A 214 -2.65 -24.42 -15.16
N LEU A 215 -3.65 -24.26 -14.29
CA LEU A 215 -4.05 -22.98 -13.71
C LEU A 215 -3.28 -22.62 -12.44
N GLU A 216 -2.37 -23.46 -11.95
CA GLU A 216 -1.64 -23.22 -10.71
C GLU A 216 -0.90 -21.87 -10.69
N THR A 217 0.05 -21.64 -11.61
CA THR A 217 0.80 -20.38 -11.65
C THR A 217 -0.07 -19.16 -11.94
N PRO A 218 -1.00 -19.18 -12.93
CA PRO A 218 -1.96 -18.09 -13.14
C PRO A 218 -2.76 -17.76 -11.87
N THR A 219 -3.22 -18.78 -11.16
CA THR A 219 -3.99 -18.61 -9.93
C THR A 219 -3.15 -17.96 -8.84
N LEU A 220 -1.92 -18.42 -8.65
CA LEU A 220 -0.98 -17.84 -7.70
C LEU A 220 -0.70 -16.37 -8.00
N THR A 221 -0.39 -16.04 -9.26
CA THR A 221 -0.17 -14.66 -9.71
C THR A 221 -1.38 -13.78 -9.41
N PHE A 222 -2.59 -14.23 -9.78
CA PHE A 222 -3.81 -13.47 -9.59
C PHE A 222 -4.17 -13.25 -8.11
N VAL A 223 -4.16 -14.32 -7.29
CA VAL A 223 -4.46 -14.24 -5.85
C VAL A 223 -3.44 -13.34 -5.14
N THR A 224 -2.18 -13.37 -5.56
CA THR A 224 -1.13 -12.50 -5.02
C THR A 224 -1.41 -11.03 -5.32
N CYS A 225 -1.72 -10.68 -6.58
CA CYS A 225 -2.14 -9.31 -6.92
C CYS A 225 -3.35 -8.86 -6.10
N MET A 226 -4.37 -9.72 -5.98
CA MET A 226 -5.60 -9.42 -5.26
C MET A 226 -5.38 -9.21 -3.76
N SER A 227 -4.42 -9.92 -3.16
CA SER A 227 -4.06 -9.73 -1.75
C SER A 227 -3.58 -8.30 -1.50
N TYR A 228 -2.75 -7.76 -2.40
CA TYR A 228 -2.26 -6.40 -2.29
C TYR A 228 -3.37 -5.38 -2.53
N LEU A 229 -4.13 -5.52 -3.61
CA LEU A 229 -5.20 -4.57 -3.94
C LEU A 229 -6.26 -4.51 -2.83
N LEU A 230 -6.81 -5.66 -2.41
CA LEU A 230 -7.90 -5.70 -1.44
C LEU A 230 -7.44 -5.48 0.00
N LEU A 231 -6.37 -6.15 0.44
CA LEU A 231 -5.97 -6.16 1.86
C LEU A 231 -4.94 -5.07 2.18
N GLY A 232 -4.11 -4.71 1.20
CA GLY A 232 -3.07 -3.70 1.32
C GLY A 232 -3.55 -2.29 0.96
N GLU A 233 -3.65 -2.02 -0.35
CA GLU A 233 -3.87 -0.70 -0.93
C GLU A 233 -5.17 -0.04 -0.44
N HIS A 234 -6.28 -0.78 -0.47
CA HIS A 234 -7.61 -0.22 -0.22
C HIS A 234 -8.11 -0.32 1.22
N CYS A 235 -7.63 -1.30 1.98
CA CYS A 235 -8.05 -1.48 3.37
C CYS A 235 -7.04 -0.97 4.39
N ASN A 236 -5.74 -1.17 4.14
CA ASN A 236 -4.66 -0.98 5.12
C ASN A 236 -5.06 -1.42 6.55
N SER A 237 -5.79 -2.54 6.63
CA SER A 237 -6.47 -2.99 7.83
C SER A 237 -5.50 -3.63 8.82
N PHE A 238 -4.43 -4.21 8.30
CA PHE A 238 -3.46 -4.98 9.05
C PHE A 238 -2.23 -4.10 9.32
N GLN A 239 -2.27 -3.38 10.42
CA GLN A 239 -1.15 -2.53 10.88
C GLN A 239 -0.06 -3.38 11.57
N LEU A 240 0.49 -4.36 10.85
CA LEU A 240 1.53 -5.30 11.30
C LEU A 240 2.69 -4.60 12.02
N GLY A 241 3.30 -3.59 11.37
CA GLY A 241 4.46 -2.87 11.88
C GLY A 241 4.14 -2.13 13.17
N LYS A 242 3.04 -1.38 13.20
CA LYS A 242 2.57 -0.68 14.40
C LYS A 242 2.22 -1.63 15.54
N ALA A 243 1.51 -2.72 15.26
CA ALA A 243 1.09 -3.70 16.25
C ALA A 243 2.32 -4.38 16.89
N TYR A 244 3.26 -4.84 16.06
CA TYR A 244 4.50 -5.45 16.54
C TYR A 244 5.38 -4.47 17.33
N LEU A 245 5.44 -3.22 16.89
CA LEU A 245 6.18 -2.18 17.58
C LEU A 245 5.57 -1.85 18.96
N CYS A 246 4.24 -1.85 19.09
CA CYS A 246 3.57 -1.71 20.39
C CYS A 246 3.80 -2.92 21.30
N TYR A 247 3.81 -4.13 20.73
CA TYR A 247 4.11 -5.37 21.45
C TYR A 247 5.53 -5.37 22.03
N ARG A 248 6.53 -5.08 21.19
CA ARG A 248 7.95 -5.06 21.60
C ARG A 248 8.29 -3.86 22.48
N TYR A 249 7.64 -2.71 22.26
CA TYR A 249 7.91 -1.45 22.98
C TYR A 249 6.61 -0.81 23.49
N PRO A 250 6.04 -1.29 24.61
CA PRO A 250 4.74 -0.83 25.11
C PRO A 250 4.66 0.67 25.40
N LYS A 251 5.80 1.31 25.74
CA LYS A 251 5.89 2.75 25.98
C LYS A 251 5.47 3.59 24.76
N TRP A 252 5.54 3.03 23.55
CA TRP A 252 5.25 3.74 22.31
C TRP A 252 3.77 3.71 21.93
N HIS A 253 2.99 2.80 22.50
CA HIS A 253 1.55 2.71 22.29
C HIS A 253 0.83 4.04 22.60
N LEU A 254 1.16 4.67 23.74
CA LEU A 254 0.61 5.97 24.12
C LEU A 254 0.99 7.09 23.15
N SER A 255 2.21 7.08 22.62
CA SER A 255 2.67 8.06 21.63
C SER A 255 1.92 7.91 20.30
N LEU A 256 1.69 6.67 19.87
CA LEU A 256 0.92 6.38 18.65
C LEU A 256 -0.55 6.79 18.81
N ILE A 257 -1.20 6.46 19.93
CA ILE A 257 -2.58 6.91 20.20
C ILE A 257 -2.67 8.44 20.15
N ARG A 258 -1.74 9.15 20.81
CA ARG A 258 -1.75 10.62 20.84
C ARG A 258 -1.63 11.25 19.45
N ILE A 259 -0.85 10.65 18.54
CA ILE A 259 -0.69 11.13 17.17
C ILE A 259 -1.89 10.76 16.33
N SER A 260 -2.37 9.52 16.42
CA SER A 260 -3.54 9.05 15.70
C SER A 260 -4.80 9.83 16.07
N ASN A 261 -4.99 10.22 17.34
CA ASN A 261 -6.13 11.02 17.76
C ASN A 261 -6.11 12.48 17.25
N LYS A 262 -4.95 12.99 16.83
CA LYS A 262 -4.82 14.32 16.23
C LYS A 262 -5.10 14.30 14.73
N SER A 263 -4.74 13.22 14.06
CA SER A 263 -5.14 12.99 12.67
C SER A 263 -6.59 12.51 12.65
N LYS A 264 -7.53 13.26 12.08
CA LYS A 264 -8.94 12.83 11.92
C LYS A 264 -9.12 11.61 10.97
N ASN A 265 -8.08 10.81 10.75
CA ASN A 265 -8.07 9.66 9.86
C ASN A 265 -8.52 8.38 10.60
N VAL A 266 -9.38 7.63 9.93
CA VAL A 266 -10.21 6.52 10.44
C VAL A 266 -9.44 5.25 10.82
N ASN A 267 -8.12 5.17 10.61
CA ASN A 267 -7.34 3.96 10.94
C ASN A 267 -6.77 4.04 12.37
N VAL A 268 -7.68 4.24 13.33
CA VAL A 268 -7.37 4.36 14.76
C VAL A 268 -7.06 2.98 15.31
N LEU A 269 -5.82 2.77 15.78
CA LEU A 269 -5.48 1.64 16.65
C LEU A 269 -6.55 1.55 17.75
N PRO A 270 -7.20 0.39 17.97
CA PRO A 270 -8.30 0.30 18.91
C PRO A 270 -7.83 0.80 20.29
N SER A 271 -8.43 1.88 20.76
CA SER A 271 -8.06 2.54 22.02
C SER A 271 -8.34 1.69 23.26
N ASN A 272 -9.08 0.59 23.10
CA ASN A 272 -9.66 -0.19 24.19
C ASN A 272 -9.15 -1.63 24.26
N SER A 273 -8.25 -2.09 23.36
CA SER A 273 -7.71 -3.45 23.48
C SER A 273 -6.47 -3.44 24.38
N SER A 274 -6.48 -4.29 25.41
CA SER A 274 -5.31 -4.54 26.26
C SER A 274 -4.16 -5.20 25.51
N ASP A 275 -4.38 -5.65 24.27
CA ASP A 275 -3.39 -6.33 23.42
C ASP A 275 -3.73 -6.15 21.92
N ILE A 276 -3.29 -5.04 21.31
CA ILE A 276 -3.46 -4.77 19.86
C ILE A 276 -2.84 -5.88 19.01
N PHE A 277 -1.73 -6.43 19.48
CA PHE A 277 -0.96 -7.41 18.74
C PHE A 277 -1.78 -8.70 18.54
N LYS A 278 -2.39 -9.23 19.60
CA LYS A 278 -3.32 -10.37 19.49
C LYS A 278 -4.52 -10.08 18.62
N HIS A 279 -5.10 -8.88 18.71
CA HIS A 279 -6.25 -8.54 17.87
C HIS A 279 -5.92 -8.57 16.37
N VAL A 280 -4.73 -8.08 16.00
CA VAL A 280 -4.25 -8.15 14.61
C VAL A 280 -3.97 -9.59 14.21
N GLN A 281 -3.38 -10.41 15.09
CA GLN A 281 -3.19 -11.85 14.83
C GLN A 281 -4.52 -12.57 14.59
N GLU A 282 -5.51 -12.39 15.47
CA GLU A 282 -6.85 -12.98 15.36
C GLU A 282 -7.57 -12.58 14.05
N SER A 283 -7.32 -11.37 13.56
CA SER A 283 -7.91 -10.86 12.32
C SER A 283 -7.27 -11.46 11.07
N ILE A 284 -5.96 -11.76 11.12
CA ILE A 284 -5.18 -12.32 10.01
C ILE A 284 -5.27 -13.84 9.98
N GLN A 285 -5.42 -14.50 11.14
CA GLN A 285 -5.39 -15.96 11.25
C GLN A 285 -6.37 -16.66 10.30
N PRO A 286 -7.63 -16.21 10.10
CA PRO A 286 -8.54 -16.83 9.13
C PRO A 286 -8.04 -16.76 7.69
N LEU A 287 -7.36 -15.66 7.32
CA LEU A 287 -6.76 -15.49 5.99
C LEU A 287 -5.61 -16.45 5.77
N ILE A 288 -4.69 -16.54 6.73
CA ILE A 288 -3.55 -17.45 6.67
C ILE A 288 -4.02 -18.89 6.70
N ASN A 289 -4.93 -19.25 7.61
CA ASN A 289 -5.52 -20.59 7.64
C ASN A 289 -6.19 -20.91 6.31
N SER A 290 -6.95 -19.97 5.73
CA SER A 290 -7.49 -20.19 4.40
C SER A 290 -6.38 -20.49 3.42
N LEU A 291 -5.34 -19.68 3.32
CA LEU A 291 -4.19 -19.91 2.43
C LEU A 291 -3.46 -21.24 2.70
N GLU A 292 -3.39 -21.71 3.95
CA GLU A 292 -2.62 -22.89 4.39
C GLU A 292 -3.42 -24.19 4.52
N LEU A 293 -4.77 -24.14 4.53
CA LEU A 293 -5.62 -25.32 4.75
C LEU A 293 -5.51 -26.32 3.59
N SER A 294 -4.86 -27.45 3.91
CA SER A 294 -4.96 -28.83 3.40
C SER A 294 -4.22 -29.22 2.10
N ASP A 295 -3.29 -30.17 2.27
CA ASP A 295 -2.70 -31.09 1.27
C ASP A 295 -2.14 -30.49 -0.03
N GLY A 296 -1.10 -29.65 0.11
CA GLY A 296 -0.24 -29.24 -1.03
C GLY A 296 -0.78 -28.11 -1.89
N SER A 297 -1.59 -27.20 -1.32
CA SER A 297 -2.48 -26.35 -2.11
C SER A 297 -2.27 -24.84 -1.86
N LEU A 298 -1.69 -24.17 -2.86
CA LEU A 298 -1.36 -22.72 -3.00
C LEU A 298 -0.17 -22.31 -2.14
N GLU A 299 1.04 -22.74 -2.54
CA GLU A 299 2.27 -22.14 -2.01
C GLU A 299 2.27 -20.64 -2.32
N VAL A 300 2.11 -19.81 -1.29
CA VAL A 300 2.27 -18.36 -1.42
C VAL A 300 3.59 -18.08 -2.13
N ILE A 301 3.55 -17.26 -3.18
CA ILE A 301 4.76 -16.89 -3.93
C ILE A 301 5.77 -16.33 -2.93
N HIS A 302 6.88 -17.04 -2.78
CA HIS A 302 7.88 -16.61 -1.82
C HIS A 302 8.59 -15.38 -2.39
N PRO A 303 8.74 -14.28 -1.64
CA PRO A 303 9.36 -13.07 -2.18
C PRO A 303 10.76 -13.30 -2.80
N LYS A 304 11.55 -14.25 -2.27
CA LYS A 304 12.84 -14.66 -2.88
C LYS A 304 12.72 -15.18 -4.32
N GLN A 305 11.65 -15.90 -4.66
CA GLN A 305 11.43 -16.41 -6.02
C GLN A 305 11.30 -15.27 -7.05
N LEU A 306 10.89 -14.09 -6.59
CA LEU A 306 10.76 -12.88 -7.41
C LEU A 306 12.09 -12.09 -7.54
N LEU A 307 13.09 -12.43 -6.72
CA LEU A 307 14.43 -11.83 -6.71
C LEU A 307 15.49 -12.71 -7.40
N SER A 308 15.32 -14.04 -7.36
CA SER A 308 16.34 -14.96 -7.84
C SER A 308 16.31 -15.11 -9.37
N HIS A 309 17.43 -14.84 -10.02
CA HIS A 309 17.68 -15.21 -11.42
C HIS A 309 17.84 -16.73 -11.65
N LYS A 310 17.54 -17.58 -10.66
CA LYS A 310 17.65 -19.05 -10.75
C LYS A 310 16.50 -19.74 -10.00
N PRO A 311 15.95 -20.86 -10.52
CA PRO A 311 14.64 -21.41 -10.11
C PRO A 311 14.74 -22.33 -8.87
N PRO A 312 13.65 -22.52 -8.11
CA PRO A 312 12.49 -23.30 -8.56
C PRO A 312 11.21 -22.43 -8.68
N LEU A 313 10.46 -22.60 -9.78
CA LEU A 313 9.54 -21.63 -10.42
C LEU A 313 10.33 -20.43 -10.97
N SER A 314 10.58 -20.44 -12.28
CA SER A 314 11.40 -19.38 -12.87
C SER A 314 10.64 -18.06 -12.74
N GLN A 315 11.33 -16.98 -12.33
CA GLN A 315 10.82 -15.61 -12.40
C GLN A 315 10.16 -15.33 -13.77
N ASP A 316 10.66 -16.00 -14.82
CA ASP A 316 10.13 -16.00 -16.17
C ASP A 316 8.70 -16.55 -16.26
N ASP A 317 8.32 -17.58 -15.50
CA ASP A 317 6.95 -18.14 -15.49
C ASP A 317 5.94 -17.13 -14.94
N ILE A 318 6.28 -16.46 -13.83
CA ILE A 318 5.43 -15.42 -13.23
C ILE A 318 5.34 -14.22 -14.17
N ARG A 319 6.48 -13.77 -14.72
CA ARG A 319 6.53 -12.64 -15.66
C ARG A 319 5.77 -12.93 -16.96
N ASN A 320 5.88 -14.15 -17.48
CA ASN A 320 5.13 -14.61 -18.64
C ASN A 320 3.61 -14.65 -18.36
N ASN A 321 3.20 -15.03 -17.14
CA ASN A 321 1.79 -14.96 -16.75
C ASN A 321 1.32 -13.50 -16.61
N CYS A 322 2.12 -12.61 -16.02
CA CYS A 322 1.82 -11.18 -16.02
C CYS A 322 1.66 -10.63 -17.45
N MET A 323 2.51 -11.04 -18.39
CA MET A 323 2.36 -10.68 -19.81
C MET A 323 1.03 -11.18 -20.40
N LYS A 324 0.66 -12.44 -20.12
CA LYS A 324 -0.60 -13.04 -20.62
C LYS A 324 -1.87 -12.46 -19.98
N MET A 325 -1.77 -11.90 -18.78
CA MET A 325 -2.87 -11.21 -18.08
C MET A 325 -2.88 -9.69 -18.33
N SER A 326 -1.81 -9.15 -18.91
CA SER A 326 -1.71 -7.73 -19.21
C SER A 326 -2.62 -7.34 -20.37
N TYR A 327 -3.32 -6.21 -20.23
CA TYR A 327 -4.20 -5.68 -21.26
C TYR A 327 -4.56 -4.22 -20.96
N GLY A 328 -4.66 -3.41 -22.01
CA GLY A 328 -5.08 -2.01 -21.89
C GLY A 328 -4.17 -1.20 -20.97
N SER A 329 -4.75 -0.62 -19.91
CA SER A 329 -4.03 0.25 -18.97
C SER A 329 -3.18 -0.50 -17.94
N LEU A 330 -3.30 -1.84 -17.84
CA LEU A 330 -2.58 -2.67 -16.88
C LEU A 330 -1.40 -3.37 -17.57
N SER A 331 -0.22 -2.76 -17.50
CA SER A 331 0.98 -3.32 -18.13
C SER A 331 1.50 -4.53 -17.36
N ALA A 332 2.26 -5.40 -18.03
CA ALA A 332 2.88 -6.55 -17.40
C ALA A 332 3.84 -6.17 -16.26
N ASP A 333 4.53 -5.04 -16.37
CA ASP A 333 5.42 -4.54 -15.31
C ASP A 333 4.63 -4.02 -14.10
N GLN A 334 3.48 -3.34 -14.34
CA GLN A 334 2.57 -2.95 -13.25
C GLN A 334 2.02 -4.18 -12.52
N LEU A 335 1.60 -5.20 -13.27
CA LEU A 335 1.17 -6.49 -12.70
C LEU A 335 2.28 -7.16 -11.90
N PHE A 336 3.49 -7.22 -12.45
CA PHE A 336 4.63 -7.83 -11.76
C PHE A 336 4.95 -7.10 -10.46
N ARG A 337 4.86 -5.77 -10.43
CA ARG A 337 4.99 -4.98 -9.21
C ARG A 337 3.91 -5.33 -8.18
N LEU A 338 2.64 -5.46 -8.59
CA LEU A 338 1.55 -5.89 -7.70
C LEU A 338 1.79 -7.29 -7.13
N VAL A 339 2.35 -8.22 -7.93
CA VAL A 339 2.76 -9.55 -7.45
C VAL A 339 3.84 -9.42 -6.38
N GLN A 340 4.87 -8.59 -6.60
CA GLN A 340 5.94 -8.37 -5.60
C GLN A 340 5.38 -7.84 -4.29
N LEU A 341 4.52 -6.83 -4.34
CA LEU A 341 3.92 -6.21 -3.15
C LEU A 341 2.95 -7.16 -2.43
N GLY A 342 2.15 -7.93 -3.18
CA GLY A 342 1.24 -8.93 -2.61
C GLY A 342 1.96 -10.11 -1.96
N ALA A 343 3.01 -10.62 -2.62
CA ALA A 343 3.85 -11.69 -2.08
C ALA A 343 4.51 -11.24 -0.77
N TRP A 344 4.98 -9.99 -0.76
CA TRP A 344 5.57 -9.37 0.42
C TRP A 344 4.58 -9.22 1.57
N LEU A 345 3.37 -8.71 1.29
CA LEU A 345 2.31 -8.55 2.27
C LEU A 345 1.88 -9.90 2.87
N MET A 346 1.64 -10.92 2.03
CA MET A 346 1.26 -12.26 2.51
C MET A 346 2.37 -12.91 3.32
N TYR A 347 3.64 -12.74 2.91
CA TYR A 347 4.78 -13.20 3.69
C TYR A 347 4.82 -12.53 5.07
N ALA A 348 4.66 -11.20 5.14
CA ALA A 348 4.59 -10.47 6.39
C ALA A 348 3.44 -10.95 7.29
N MET A 349 2.24 -11.14 6.74
CA MET A 349 1.09 -11.67 7.49
C MET A 349 1.36 -13.06 8.08
N ARG A 350 1.96 -13.96 7.30
CA ARG A 350 2.32 -15.31 7.74
C ARG A 350 3.37 -15.29 8.85
N GLN A 351 4.40 -14.46 8.73
CA GLN A 351 5.42 -14.32 9.77
C GLN A 351 4.82 -13.69 11.04
N PHE A 352 3.83 -12.80 10.91
CA PHE A 352 3.16 -12.16 12.04
C PHE A 352 2.34 -13.13 12.89
N THR A 353 1.71 -14.15 12.27
CA THR A 353 0.93 -15.15 13.01
C THR A 353 1.79 -16.10 13.84
N ILE A 354 3.07 -16.29 13.50
CA ILE A 354 3.96 -17.25 14.16
C ILE A 354 5.05 -16.62 15.04
N VAL A 355 5.15 -15.29 15.09
CA VAL A 355 6.27 -14.60 15.76
C VAL A 355 6.34 -14.85 17.28
N ASP A 356 5.23 -15.23 17.91
CA ASP A 356 5.17 -15.56 19.34
C ASP A 356 5.54 -17.02 19.66
N GLU A 357 5.73 -17.89 18.66
CA GLU A 357 5.96 -19.33 18.87
C GLU A 357 7.41 -19.70 19.27
N GLU A 358 8.25 -18.73 19.67
CA GLU A 358 9.69 -18.91 20.00
C GLU A 358 10.54 -19.60 18.91
N LYS A 359 9.98 -19.82 17.72
CA LYS A 359 10.73 -20.34 16.58
C LYS A 359 11.53 -19.20 15.97
N PRO A 360 12.84 -19.34 15.76
CA PRO A 360 13.59 -18.36 15.00
C PRO A 360 12.95 -18.25 13.62
N LEU A 361 12.50 -17.04 13.26
CA LEU A 361 12.06 -16.75 11.90
C LEU A 361 13.22 -17.11 10.96
N GLU A 362 12.92 -17.81 9.86
CA GLU A 362 13.96 -18.16 8.89
C GLU A 362 14.69 -16.88 8.46
N HIS A 363 16.01 -16.85 8.64
CA HIS A 363 16.86 -15.72 8.23
C HIS A 363 16.96 -15.71 6.71
N ASP A 364 15.93 -15.16 6.11
CA ASP A 364 15.82 -14.96 4.70
C ASP A 364 16.47 -13.63 4.34
N ASP A 365 17.52 -13.66 3.50
CA ASP A 365 18.15 -12.45 2.98
C ASP A 365 17.20 -11.74 1.99
N LEU A 366 16.27 -10.98 2.57
CA LEU A 366 15.25 -10.21 1.86
C LEU A 366 15.66 -8.74 1.69
N GLY A 367 16.93 -8.41 1.95
CA GLY A 367 17.53 -7.08 1.80
C GLY A 367 17.07 -6.31 0.54
N PRO A 368 17.11 -6.94 -0.66
CA PRO A 368 16.70 -6.30 -1.90
C PRO A 368 15.21 -5.98 -2.02
N LEU A 369 14.32 -6.73 -1.37
CA LEU A 369 12.86 -6.52 -1.45
C LEU A 369 12.39 -5.31 -0.65
N PHE A 370 13.11 -4.96 0.43
CA PHE A 370 12.83 -3.75 1.19
C PHE A 370 12.87 -2.51 0.29
N ASN A 371 13.85 -2.40 -0.60
CA ASN A 371 13.96 -1.27 -1.51
C ASN A 371 12.76 -1.13 -2.46
N VAL A 372 12.28 -2.24 -3.02
CA VAL A 372 11.11 -2.27 -3.93
C VAL A 372 9.84 -1.80 -3.21
N THR A 373 9.66 -2.18 -1.95
CA THR A 373 8.48 -1.80 -1.14
C THR A 373 8.50 -0.33 -0.72
N PHE A 374 9.68 0.24 -0.47
CA PHE A 374 9.82 1.64 -0.07
C PHE A 374 9.67 2.61 -1.24
N GLU A 375 9.95 2.18 -2.47
CA GLU A 375 9.69 2.97 -3.69
C GLU A 375 8.20 3.10 -4.03
N ASP A 376 7.35 2.19 -3.56
CA ASP A 376 5.90 2.26 -3.81
C ASP A 376 5.20 3.28 -2.92
N GLY A 377 5.70 3.47 -1.70
CA GLY A 377 5.17 4.46 -0.75
C GLY A 377 3.75 4.16 -0.25
N SER A 378 3.20 2.97 -0.54
CA SER A 378 1.91 2.56 -0.01
C SER A 378 2.00 2.20 1.47
N SER A 379 0.99 2.60 2.23
CA SER A 379 1.07 2.48 3.68
C SER A 379 1.13 1.03 4.16
N ALA A 380 0.42 0.12 3.48
CA ALA A 380 0.44 -1.30 3.83
C ALA A 380 1.78 -1.98 3.51
N ALA A 381 2.41 -1.66 2.37
CA ALA A 381 3.72 -2.22 2.05
C ALA A 381 4.79 -1.71 3.02
N VAL A 382 4.75 -0.41 3.35
CA VAL A 382 5.64 0.20 4.34
C VAL A 382 5.48 -0.46 5.71
N ASP A 383 4.25 -0.62 6.18
CA ASP A 383 3.97 -1.18 7.50
C ASP A 383 4.35 -2.68 7.59
N ALA A 384 4.09 -3.45 6.52
CA ALA A 384 4.58 -4.83 6.39
C ALA A 384 6.11 -4.93 6.39
N SER A 385 6.80 -4.04 5.66
CA SER A 385 8.27 -3.96 5.65
C SER A 385 8.82 -3.63 7.03
N ILE A 386 8.21 -2.68 7.74
CA ILE A 386 8.62 -2.34 9.11
C ILE A 386 8.50 -3.55 10.03
N PHE A 387 7.38 -4.28 9.97
CA PHE A 387 7.22 -5.49 10.77
C PHE A 387 8.37 -6.48 10.51
N LEU A 388 8.62 -6.82 9.25
CA LEU A 388 9.65 -7.79 8.87
C LEU A 388 11.06 -7.36 9.31
N ILE A 389 11.36 -6.07 9.23
CA ILE A 389 12.63 -5.49 9.71
C ILE A 389 12.76 -5.66 11.22
N LEU A 390 11.70 -5.33 11.96
CA LEU A 390 11.73 -5.36 13.41
C LEU A 390 11.73 -6.79 13.95
N SER A 391 11.02 -7.71 13.31
CA SER A 391 10.93 -9.11 13.73
C SER A 391 12.16 -9.90 13.36
N ASN A 392 12.76 -9.62 12.19
CA ASN A 392 13.95 -10.29 11.70
C ASN A 392 14.97 -9.27 11.16
N PRO A 393 15.70 -8.58 12.06
CA PRO A 393 16.62 -7.54 11.64
C PRO A 393 17.72 -8.15 10.76
N PRO A 394 18.00 -7.56 9.59
CA PRO A 394 19.08 -8.01 8.73
C PRO A 394 20.40 -7.95 9.51
N ARG A 395 21.24 -8.99 9.39
CA ARG A 395 22.53 -9.03 10.08
C ARG A 395 23.47 -7.92 9.62
N ASN A 396 23.44 -7.62 8.32
CA ASN A 396 24.20 -6.54 7.68
C ASN A 396 23.26 -5.73 6.78
N PRO A 397 22.48 -4.78 7.34
CA PRO A 397 21.62 -3.92 6.54
C PRO A 397 22.48 -3.06 5.60
N PRO A 398 22.13 -2.96 4.30
CA PRO A 398 22.87 -2.10 3.38
C PRO A 398 22.60 -0.62 3.69
N ASP A 399 23.60 0.24 3.49
CA ASP A 399 23.52 1.70 3.73
C ASP A 399 22.27 2.32 3.06
N GLN A 400 21.92 1.86 1.85
CA GLN A 400 20.74 2.30 1.09
C GLN A 400 19.42 2.12 1.85
N MET A 401 19.30 1.08 2.69
CA MET A 401 18.11 0.82 3.48
C MET A 401 17.86 1.95 4.49
N PHE A 402 18.92 2.45 5.13
CA PHE A 402 18.82 3.57 6.06
C PHE A 402 18.43 4.86 5.34
N ILE A 403 19.02 5.12 4.17
CA ILE A 403 18.68 6.27 3.33
C ILE A 403 17.19 6.21 2.95
N ASN A 404 16.71 5.05 2.48
CA ASN A 404 15.32 4.86 2.09
C ASN A 404 14.35 5.05 3.25
N LEU A 405 14.65 4.51 4.44
CA LEU A 405 13.85 4.72 5.65
C LEU A 405 13.81 6.20 6.06
N SER A 406 14.95 6.90 5.99
CA SER A 406 15.00 8.33 6.29
C SER A 406 14.13 9.13 5.31
N TYR A 407 14.22 8.83 4.01
CA TYR A 407 13.42 9.47 2.98
C TYR A 407 11.92 9.22 3.16
N LEU A 408 11.56 8.00 3.50
CA LEU A 408 10.17 7.61 3.75
C LEU A 408 9.59 8.29 4.99
N ALA A 409 10.40 8.48 6.04
CA ALA A 409 10.01 9.26 7.21
C ALA A 409 9.78 10.76 6.88
N CYS A 410 10.30 11.27 5.76
CA CYS A 410 9.95 12.60 5.25
C CYS A 410 8.65 12.60 4.45
N ARG A 411 8.52 11.63 3.52
CA ARG A 411 7.52 11.67 2.45
C ARG A 411 6.15 11.12 2.83
N THR A 412 6.08 10.28 3.87
CA THR A 412 4.81 9.69 4.29
C THR A 412 3.86 10.76 4.84
N ASN A 413 2.64 10.81 4.29
CA ASN A 413 1.64 11.81 4.66
C ASN A 413 1.18 11.64 6.12
N SER A 414 1.15 10.40 6.61
CA SER A 414 0.70 10.08 7.96
C SER A 414 1.78 10.36 9.02
N GLU A 415 1.48 11.19 10.01
CA GLU A 415 2.39 11.43 11.16
C GLU A 415 2.68 10.15 11.96
N SER A 416 1.67 9.27 12.10
CA SER A 416 1.82 8.00 12.79
C SER A 416 2.82 7.08 12.06
N GLU A 417 2.75 7.07 10.73
CA GLU A 417 3.64 6.28 9.88
C GLU A 417 5.06 6.83 9.90
N ARG A 418 5.22 8.16 9.79
CA ARG A 418 6.52 8.83 9.96
C ARG A 418 7.20 8.47 11.27
N LEU A 419 6.45 8.45 12.37
CA LEU A 419 6.98 8.05 13.67
C LEU A 419 7.45 6.59 13.65
N VAL A 420 6.64 5.67 13.12
CA VAL A 420 6.93 4.24 13.10
C VAL A 420 8.16 3.95 12.23
N VAL A 421 8.25 4.57 11.05
CA VAL A 421 9.42 4.50 10.16
C VAL A 421 10.67 5.02 10.87
N PHE A 422 10.59 6.20 11.49
CA PHE A 422 11.73 6.79 12.20
C PHE A 422 12.17 5.94 13.40
N ARG A 423 11.23 5.33 14.13
CA ARG A 423 11.56 4.42 15.24
C ARG A 423 12.20 3.14 14.75
N THR A 424 11.76 2.62 13.61
CA THR A 424 12.39 1.46 12.96
C THR A 424 13.84 1.75 12.59
N LEU A 425 14.11 2.95 12.05
CA LEU A 425 15.46 3.43 11.78
C LEU A 425 16.33 3.42 13.05
N VAL A 426 15.83 3.95 14.17
CA VAL A 426 16.56 3.97 15.45
C VAL A 426 16.86 2.56 15.96
N VAL A 427 15.89 1.64 15.91
CA VAL A 427 16.09 0.25 16.33
C VAL A 427 17.16 -0.45 15.50
N LEU A 428 17.16 -0.23 14.18
CA LEU A 428 18.20 -0.75 13.30
C LEU A 428 19.58 -0.18 13.61
N LEU A 429 19.67 1.13 13.86
CA LEU A 429 20.92 1.77 14.25
C LEU A 429 21.46 1.21 15.57
N ASP A 430 20.59 0.98 16.55
CA ASP A 430 20.98 0.39 17.84
C ASP A 430 21.53 -1.04 17.69
N ALA A 431 21.05 -1.81 16.71
CA ALA A 431 21.52 -3.16 16.42
C ALA A 431 22.91 -3.22 15.75
N LEU A 432 23.40 -2.10 15.20
CA LEU A 432 24.73 -2.04 14.56
C LEU A 432 25.85 -1.95 15.60
N SER A 433 27.04 -2.41 15.22
CA SER A 433 28.29 -2.07 15.93
C SER A 433 28.52 -0.57 15.94
N ASP A 434 29.13 -0.03 16.98
CA ASP A 434 29.28 1.42 17.20
C ASP A 434 29.95 2.15 16.02
N SER A 435 30.98 1.55 15.40
CA SER A 435 31.65 2.12 14.21
C SER A 435 30.73 2.20 13.00
N HIS A 436 29.99 1.13 12.69
CA HIS A 436 29.00 1.12 11.61
C HIS A 436 27.83 2.06 11.90
N ARG A 437 27.35 2.13 13.15
CA ARG A 437 26.28 3.06 13.55
C ARG A 437 26.67 4.51 13.26
N LEU A 438 27.88 4.90 13.65
CA LEU A 438 28.39 6.25 13.39
C LEU A 438 28.59 6.51 11.89
N HIS A 439 29.07 5.52 11.13
CA HIS A 439 29.18 5.60 9.67
C HIS A 439 27.81 5.85 9.01
N ILE A 440 26.79 5.07 9.36
CA ILE A 440 25.43 5.26 8.83
C ILE A 440 24.86 6.64 9.22
N LEU A 441 25.05 7.08 10.47
CA LEU A 441 24.60 8.41 10.90
C LEU A 441 25.26 9.53 10.08
N SER A 442 26.54 9.39 9.69
CA SER A 442 27.19 10.35 8.79
C SER A 442 26.57 10.35 7.39
N ILE A 443 26.30 9.17 6.82
CA ILE A 443 25.63 9.05 5.51
C ILE A 443 24.25 9.71 5.56
N LEU A 444 23.47 9.44 6.60
CA LEU A 444 22.12 10.00 6.74
C LEU A 444 22.11 11.53 6.83
N LEU A 445 23.13 12.14 7.44
CA LEU A 445 23.29 13.59 7.46
C LEU A 445 23.59 14.16 6.07
N GLU A 446 24.48 13.51 5.32
CA GLU A 446 24.83 13.92 3.95
C GLU A 446 23.66 13.72 2.97
N SER A 447 22.89 12.63 3.13
CA SER A 447 21.83 12.25 2.20
C SER A 447 20.44 12.81 2.54
N SER A 448 20.23 13.37 3.74
CA SER A 448 18.89 13.82 4.15
C SER A 448 18.54 15.16 3.51
N PHE A 449 17.39 15.20 2.82
CA PHE A 449 16.88 16.41 2.15
C PHE A 449 15.95 17.24 3.05
N ASP A 450 15.43 16.66 4.14
CA ASP A 450 14.48 17.33 5.04
C ASP A 450 15.16 17.81 6.33
N LEU A 451 14.88 19.07 6.65
CA LEU A 451 15.43 19.79 7.80
C LEU A 451 15.04 19.17 9.16
N LYS A 452 13.81 18.64 9.30
CA LYS A 452 13.36 18.01 10.55
C LYS A 452 14.09 16.69 10.79
N ILE A 453 14.35 15.94 9.72
CA ILE A 453 15.13 14.71 9.80
C ILE A 453 16.58 14.99 10.14
N ARG A 454 17.21 15.98 9.51
CA ARG A 454 18.56 16.44 9.90
C ARG A 454 18.62 16.78 11.39
N ILE A 455 17.66 17.58 11.89
CA ILE A 455 17.56 17.91 13.33
C ILE A 455 17.41 16.65 14.19
N ALA A 456 16.57 15.69 13.78
CA ALA A 456 16.36 14.46 14.52
C ALA A 456 17.62 13.58 14.56
N ILE A 457 18.36 13.47 13.44
CA ILE A 457 19.62 12.73 13.34
C ILE A 457 20.70 13.40 14.20
N VAL A 458 20.82 14.73 14.18
CA VAL A 458 21.76 15.47 15.05
C VAL A 458 21.45 15.22 16.53
N ASN A 459 20.18 15.24 16.91
CA ASN A 459 19.77 14.93 18.28
C ASN A 459 20.09 13.47 18.66
N LEU A 460 19.86 12.53 17.76
CA LEU A 460 20.20 11.12 17.95
C LEU A 460 21.72 10.94 18.08
N LEU A 461 22.51 11.62 17.25
CA LEU A 461 23.97 11.65 17.37
C LEU A 461 24.40 12.16 18.74
N ARG A 462 23.82 13.27 19.23
CA ARG A 462 24.12 13.82 20.56
C ARG A 462 23.85 12.81 21.68
N GLU A 463 22.70 12.12 21.62
CA GLU A 463 22.35 11.05 22.56
C GLU A 463 23.38 9.92 22.51
N LYS A 464 23.74 9.46 21.31
CA LYS A 464 24.74 8.39 21.12
C LYS A 464 26.16 8.81 21.48
N THR A 465 26.54 10.07 21.30
CA THR A 465 27.84 10.60 21.77
C THR A 465 27.96 10.44 23.29
N PHE A 466 26.86 10.69 24.02
CA PHE A 466 26.83 10.53 25.47
C PHE A 466 26.92 9.05 25.90
N GLU A 467 26.20 8.16 25.19
CA GLU A 467 26.19 6.72 25.50
C GLU A 467 27.51 6.01 25.19
N LEU A 468 28.12 6.29 24.03
CA LEU A 468 29.30 5.58 23.54
C LEU A 468 30.61 6.03 24.21
N GLY A 469 30.66 7.27 24.67
CA GLY A 469 31.89 7.90 25.13
C GLY A 469 32.88 8.20 23.99
N MET A 470 33.92 8.99 24.30
CA MET A 470 34.84 9.54 23.29
C MET A 470 35.79 8.54 22.63
N GLN A 471 35.94 7.34 23.20
CA GLN A 471 36.87 6.32 22.70
C GLN A 471 36.53 5.80 21.30
N TYR A 472 35.31 6.00 20.82
CA TYR A 472 34.86 5.62 19.47
C TYR A 472 34.88 6.77 18.45
N TRP A 473 35.22 7.99 18.89
CA TRP A 473 35.26 9.20 18.06
C TRP A 473 36.68 9.45 17.55
N SER A 474 37.17 8.56 16.69
CA SER A 474 38.47 8.76 16.04
C SER A 474 38.47 10.04 15.21
N ALA A 475 39.65 10.62 14.97
CA ALA A 475 39.78 11.81 14.13
C ALA A 475 39.14 11.64 12.74
N GLN A 476 39.24 10.46 12.13
CA GLN A 476 38.56 10.16 10.86
C GLN A 476 37.04 10.10 10.98
N MET A 477 36.51 9.53 12.06
CA MET A 477 35.07 9.45 12.30
C MET A 477 34.47 10.83 12.53
N VAL A 478 35.16 11.64 13.34
CA VAL A 478 34.80 13.03 13.59
C VAL A 478 34.92 13.80 12.29
N GLU A 479 35.99 13.63 11.51
CA GLU A 479 36.11 14.30 10.21
C GLU A 479 34.95 13.98 9.26
N ARG A 480 34.53 12.71 9.14
CA ARG A 480 33.38 12.33 8.31
C ARG A 480 32.07 12.93 8.79
N ILE A 481 31.76 12.77 10.09
CA ILE A 481 30.57 13.36 10.70
C ILE A 481 30.59 14.89 10.54
N MET A 482 31.77 15.50 10.67
CA MET A 482 31.97 16.94 10.58
C MET A 482 31.90 17.46 9.15
N VAL A 483 32.22 16.69 8.10
CA VAL A 483 32.01 17.13 6.71
C VAL A 483 30.51 17.32 6.43
N GLY A 484 29.64 16.43 6.92
CA GLY A 484 28.18 16.58 6.81
C GLY A 484 27.56 17.58 7.80
N LEU A 485 28.21 17.85 8.95
CA LEU A 485 27.69 18.76 9.99
C LEU A 485 28.20 20.21 9.89
N LEU A 486 29.47 20.43 9.55
CA LEU A 486 30.15 21.71 9.74
C LEU A 486 29.88 22.73 8.65
N ASP A 487 29.44 22.32 7.46
CA ASP A 487 29.07 23.33 6.46
C ASP A 487 27.69 23.91 6.80
N VAL A 488 27.71 25.07 7.46
CA VAL A 488 26.49 25.85 7.76
C VAL A 488 26.23 26.90 6.69
N ARG A 489 27.09 27.04 5.67
CA ARG A 489 26.94 28.08 4.63
C ARG A 489 25.66 27.87 3.81
N GLU A 490 25.27 26.62 3.58
CA GLU A 490 23.99 26.31 2.94
C GLU A 490 22.79 26.64 3.84
N ASP A 491 22.94 26.52 5.16
CA ASP A 491 21.88 26.77 6.15
C ASP A 491 21.69 28.28 6.47
N LEU A 492 22.68 29.12 6.12
CA LEU A 492 22.76 30.56 6.46
C LEU A 492 22.37 31.50 5.31
N ARG A 493 21.71 31.04 4.25
CA ARG A 493 21.34 31.90 3.10
C ARG A 493 20.43 33.07 3.54
N PRO A 494 20.85 34.34 3.35
CA PRO A 494 20.17 35.52 3.92
C PRO A 494 18.70 35.67 3.51
N ASP A 495 18.37 35.23 2.30
CA ASP A 495 17.07 35.47 1.67
C ASP A 495 15.96 34.53 2.18
N GLN A 496 16.32 33.47 2.91
CA GLN A 496 15.41 32.36 3.28
C GLN A 496 15.77 31.66 4.61
N VAL A 497 16.33 32.36 5.61
CA VAL A 497 16.59 31.73 6.92
C VAL A 497 15.26 31.43 7.62
N ALA A 498 14.69 30.27 7.32
CA ALA A 498 13.54 29.74 8.01
C ALA A 498 13.91 29.42 9.47
N ILE A 499 12.98 29.58 10.41
CA ILE A 499 13.15 29.25 11.84
C ILE A 499 13.74 27.83 12.04
N GLY A 500 13.42 26.90 11.14
CA GLY A 500 13.97 25.55 11.18
C GLY A 500 15.49 25.48 10.97
N SER A 501 16.07 26.35 10.13
CA SER A 501 17.51 26.34 9.82
C SER A 501 18.33 26.82 11.01
N LEU A 502 17.83 27.82 11.74
CA LEU A 502 18.42 28.26 13.02
C LEU A 502 18.44 27.14 14.05
N LYS A 503 17.35 26.39 14.16
CA LYS A 503 17.28 25.25 15.06
C LYS A 503 18.31 24.18 14.70
N LEU A 504 18.46 23.86 13.40
CA LEU A 504 19.50 22.94 12.96
C LEU A 504 20.90 23.43 13.32
N ILE A 505 21.20 24.71 13.07
CA ILE A 505 22.50 25.33 13.42
C ILE A 505 22.75 25.26 14.93
N THR A 506 21.74 25.59 15.76
CA THR A 506 21.86 25.47 17.22
C THR A 506 22.16 24.03 17.65
N GLU A 507 21.48 23.03 17.09
CA GLU A 507 21.74 21.63 17.45
C GLU A 507 23.11 21.15 16.96
N LYS A 508 23.57 21.60 15.79
CA LYS A 508 24.93 21.36 15.28
C LYS A 508 25.99 21.93 16.23
N LEU A 509 25.84 23.18 16.66
CA LEU A 509 26.74 23.83 17.63
C LEU A 509 26.73 23.11 18.99
N ASN A 510 25.56 22.70 19.48
CA ASN A 510 25.45 21.94 20.73
C ASN A 510 26.19 20.59 20.65
N LEU A 511 26.14 19.90 19.51
CA LEU A 511 26.88 18.66 19.29
C LEU A 511 28.40 18.91 19.26
N VAL A 512 28.85 19.96 18.55
CA VAL A 512 30.25 20.37 18.54
C VAL A 512 30.75 20.70 19.95
N TYR A 513 29.98 21.48 20.70
CA TYR A 513 30.30 21.82 22.09
C TYR A 513 30.40 20.56 22.96
N LEU A 514 29.45 19.62 22.81
CA LEU A 514 29.49 18.36 23.54
C LEU A 514 30.79 17.60 23.25
N ILE A 515 31.15 17.42 21.99
CA ILE A 515 32.38 16.72 21.58
C ILE A 515 33.61 17.43 22.15
N LEU A 516 33.69 18.76 22.06
CA LEU A 516 34.79 19.54 22.63
C LEU A 516 34.94 19.34 24.14
N LYS A 517 33.81 19.31 24.85
CA LYS A 517 33.78 19.16 26.30
C LYS A 517 34.13 17.75 26.74
N THR A 518 33.63 16.73 26.04
CA THR A 518 33.88 15.33 26.38
C THR A 518 35.26 14.86 25.94
N ASP A 519 35.86 15.46 24.90
CA ASP A 519 37.17 15.08 24.37
C ASP A 519 38.34 15.62 25.22
N VAL A 520 38.46 15.16 26.46
CA VAL A 520 39.48 15.64 27.42
C VAL A 520 40.89 15.48 26.86
N VAL A 521 41.20 14.34 26.24
CA VAL A 521 42.54 13.99 25.74
C VAL A 521 42.78 14.36 24.27
N ASN A 522 41.81 15.02 23.62
CA ASN A 522 41.86 15.38 22.20
C ASN A 522 42.02 14.17 21.25
N SER A 523 41.37 13.05 21.59
CA SER A 523 41.30 11.83 20.78
C SER A 523 40.66 12.04 19.40
N SER A 524 39.75 13.01 19.28
CA SER A 524 39.10 13.35 18.01
C SER A 524 39.92 14.32 17.15
N GLY A 525 40.94 14.97 17.72
CA GLY A 525 41.65 16.07 17.05
C GLY A 525 40.83 17.34 16.86
N ILE A 526 39.62 17.46 17.45
CA ILE A 526 38.77 18.65 17.28
C ILE A 526 39.35 19.93 17.89
N LYS A 527 40.17 19.80 18.95
CA LYS A 527 40.77 20.95 19.63
C LYS A 527 42.00 21.49 18.90
N THR A 528 42.65 20.69 18.04
CA THR A 528 43.92 21.07 17.40
C THR A 528 44.09 20.45 16.01
N GLY A 529 44.77 21.13 15.09
CA GLY A 529 45.09 20.57 13.77
C GLY A 529 44.02 20.87 12.71
N THR A 530 43.91 20.01 11.69
CA THR A 530 43.05 20.23 10.51
C THR A 530 41.57 20.37 10.86
N LEU A 531 41.08 19.59 11.81
CA LEU A 531 39.67 19.58 12.19
C LEU A 531 39.27 20.84 12.98
N ASN A 532 40.18 21.36 13.80
CA ASN A 532 40.01 22.66 14.47
C ASN A 532 39.92 23.81 13.46
N TRP A 533 40.80 23.80 12.46
CA TRP A 533 40.81 24.80 11.41
C TRP A 533 39.51 24.76 10.59
N ARG A 534 39.05 23.57 10.18
CA ARG A 534 37.77 23.41 9.48
C ARG A 534 36.57 23.85 10.33
N LEU A 535 36.56 23.57 11.63
CA LEU A 535 35.50 24.05 12.53
C LEU A 535 35.44 25.60 12.54
N LYS A 536 36.60 26.25 12.60
CA LYS A 536 36.69 27.72 12.54
C LYS A 536 36.23 28.26 11.18
N GLU A 537 36.69 27.66 10.09
CA GLU A 537 36.43 28.11 8.74
C GLU A 537 34.99 27.87 8.27
N LEU A 538 34.43 26.69 8.58
CA LEU A 538 33.14 26.25 8.03
C LEU A 538 31.95 26.55 8.95
N VAL A 539 32.14 26.66 10.27
CA VAL A 539 31.06 26.94 11.24
C VAL A 539 31.19 28.31 11.89
N ILE A 540 32.29 28.55 12.59
CA ILE A 540 32.40 29.73 13.47
C ILE A 540 32.43 31.02 12.64
N THR A 541 33.30 31.07 11.63
CA THR A 541 33.46 32.26 10.78
C THR A 541 32.18 32.60 10.00
N PRO A 542 31.52 31.65 9.32
CA PRO A 542 30.29 31.95 8.58
C PRO A 542 29.14 32.39 9.48
N ILE A 543 28.99 31.82 10.68
CA ILE A 543 27.94 32.26 11.63
C ILE A 543 28.22 33.68 12.12
N HIS A 544 29.47 34.01 12.45
CA HIS A 544 29.83 35.39 12.85
C HIS A 544 29.58 36.40 11.73
N GLN A 545 29.97 36.08 10.49
CA GLN A 545 29.70 36.92 9.32
C GLN A 545 28.20 37.14 9.13
N TRP A 546 27.42 36.06 9.16
CA TRP A 546 25.97 36.15 9.04
C TRP A 546 25.32 36.96 10.17
N ILE A 547 25.77 36.82 11.43
CA ILE A 547 25.28 37.64 12.55
C ILE A 547 25.58 39.13 12.31
N GLN A 548 26.77 39.45 11.79
CA GLN A 548 27.14 40.85 11.47
C GLN A 548 26.26 41.41 10.35
N ASP A 549 26.03 40.62 9.31
CA ASP A 549 25.19 41.00 8.16
C ASP A 549 23.73 41.22 8.59
N VAL A 550 23.18 40.33 9.43
CA VAL A 550 21.79 40.45 9.91
C VAL A 550 21.62 41.58 10.91
N ASN A 551 22.56 41.81 11.83
CA ASN A 551 22.53 42.96 12.75
C ASN A 551 22.64 44.31 12.04
N SER A 552 23.16 44.33 10.81
CA SER A 552 23.18 45.52 9.95
C SER A 552 21.89 45.76 9.17
N SER A 553 20.92 44.83 9.26
CA SER A 553 19.60 44.90 8.63
C SER A 553 18.48 45.11 9.66
N ASP A 554 17.42 45.83 9.34
CA ASP A 554 16.25 46.10 10.22
C ASP A 554 15.44 44.84 10.62
N GLN A 555 15.88 43.64 10.25
CA GLN A 555 15.26 42.36 10.57
C GLN A 555 15.91 41.70 11.80
N ALA A 556 15.89 42.39 12.94
CA ALA A 556 16.33 41.83 14.22
C ALA A 556 15.42 40.67 14.67
N GLY A 557 15.68 39.48 14.13
CA GLY A 557 15.03 38.23 14.50
C GLY A 557 15.61 37.59 15.77
N ASN A 558 14.86 36.64 16.31
CA ASN A 558 15.13 35.95 17.57
C ASN A 558 16.24 34.89 17.41
N PHE A 559 17.51 35.30 17.26
CA PHE A 559 18.67 34.42 17.02
C PHE A 559 19.52 34.12 18.26
N GLY A 560 19.07 34.53 19.45
CA GLY A 560 19.84 34.44 20.70
C GLY A 560 20.29 33.02 21.07
N SER A 561 19.56 31.98 20.66
CA SER A 561 19.96 30.58 20.88
C SER A 561 21.20 30.18 20.07
N VAL A 562 21.37 30.72 18.86
CA VAL A 562 22.55 30.48 18.02
C VAL A 562 23.76 31.17 18.61
N MET A 563 23.61 32.43 19.06
CA MET A 563 24.70 33.17 19.72
C MET A 563 25.19 32.46 20.99
N LEU A 564 24.27 32.08 21.88
CA LEU A 564 24.62 31.35 23.10
C LEU A 564 25.34 30.04 22.81
N ALA A 565 24.87 29.27 21.82
CA ALA A 565 25.52 28.02 21.44
C ALA A 565 26.91 28.26 20.82
N LEU A 566 27.09 29.33 20.05
CA LEU A 566 28.37 29.71 19.45
C LEU A 566 29.38 30.14 20.53
N ASP A 567 28.95 30.97 21.49
CA ASP A 567 29.79 31.42 22.60
C ASP A 567 30.32 30.24 23.40
N LEU A 568 29.48 29.24 23.69
CA LEU A 568 29.89 28.00 24.37
C LEU A 568 30.94 27.22 23.58
N VAL A 569 30.80 27.13 22.25
CA VAL A 569 31.80 26.47 21.38
C VAL A 569 33.13 27.23 21.39
N VAL A 570 33.08 28.56 21.28
CA VAL A 570 34.28 29.42 21.30
C VAL A 570 34.99 29.35 22.65
N GLU A 571 34.24 29.37 23.76
CA GLU A 571 34.78 29.22 25.10
C GLU A 571 35.46 27.85 25.27
N ALA A 572 34.80 26.77 24.86
CA ALA A 572 35.35 25.41 24.95
C ALA A 572 36.63 25.22 24.10
N LEU A 573 36.79 26.00 23.03
CA LEU A 573 38.01 26.02 22.22
C LEU A 573 39.16 26.81 22.85
N GLN A 574 38.84 27.76 23.73
CA GLN A 574 39.82 28.63 24.40
C GLN A 574 40.31 28.08 25.74
N GLN A 575 39.61 27.12 26.33
CA GLN A 575 40.03 26.52 27.60
C GLN A 575 41.41 25.83 27.45
N PRO A 576 42.44 26.28 28.20
CA PRO A 576 43.74 25.64 28.20
C PRO A 576 43.63 24.25 28.85
N ARG A 577 44.45 23.32 28.35
CA ARG A 577 44.53 21.93 28.84
C ARG A 577 44.78 21.83 30.33
#